data_AF-A0A9P0NMD5-F1
#
_entry.id   AF-A0A9P0NMD5-F1
#
_cell.length_a   1.000
_cell.length_b   1.000
_cell.length_c   1.000
_cell.angle_alpha   90.00
_cell.angle_beta   90.00
_cell.angle_gamma   90.00
#
_symmetry.space_group_name_H-M   'P 1'
#
loop_
_entity.id
_entity.type
_entity.pdbx_description
1 polymer ?
#
loop_
_entity_poly.entity_id
_entity_poly.type
_entity_poly.pdbx_seq_one_letter_code
_entity_poly.pdbx_strand_id
1 'polypeptide(L)'
;MSFPAQNARGIQNRKILEDLELKKQILLKTGAVPTPPTVSHPTTPGTSDSHFQRAQALQSTGFFITTDSAFGNSILPVLPRFDK
;
A
#
# COMPACT_ATOMS: atom_id res chain seq x y z
N MET A 1 -43.59 -7.90 6.15
CA MET A 1 -42.33 -7.14 6.09
C MET A 1 -42.68 -5.66 5.95
N SER A 2 -42.51 -4.85 7.00
CA SER A 2 -42.83 -3.41 6.96
C SER A 2 -41.72 -2.64 6.26
N PHE A 3 -42.08 -1.66 5.44
CA PHE A 3 -41.13 -0.79 4.75
C PHE A 3 -40.47 0.17 5.76
N PRO A 4 -39.14 0.37 5.72
CA PRO A 4 -38.49 1.37 6.56
C PRO A 4 -39.01 2.75 6.15
N ALA A 5 -39.60 3.47 7.12
CA ALA A 5 -40.14 4.81 6.93
C ALA A 5 -39.12 5.71 6.24
N GLN A 6 -39.53 6.42 5.19
CA GLN A 6 -38.70 7.29 4.36
C GLN A 6 -37.85 8.28 5.18
N ASN A 7 -38.36 8.68 6.35
CA ASN A 7 -37.68 9.55 7.31
C ASN A 7 -36.45 8.89 7.96
N ALA A 8 -36.49 7.58 8.24
CA ALA A 8 -35.37 6.85 8.83
C ALA A 8 -34.12 6.87 7.91
N ARG A 9 -34.33 6.85 6.59
CA ARG A 9 -33.24 6.98 5.61
C ARG A 9 -32.58 8.34 5.65
N GLY A 10 -33.36 9.42 5.82
CA GLY A 10 -32.83 10.77 5.93
C GLY A 10 -31.96 10.97 7.18
N ILE A 11 -32.38 10.40 8.31
CA ILE A 11 -31.62 10.45 9.57
C ILE A 11 -30.31 9.66 9.46
N GLN A 12 -30.34 8.49 8.80
CA GLN A 12 -29.11 7.71 8.57
C GLN A 12 -28.12 8.42 7.65
N ASN A 13 -28.59 9.04 6.56
CA ASN A 13 -27.72 9.79 5.66
C ASN A 13 -27.02 10.96 6.37
N ARG A 14 -27.72 11.65 7.28
CA ARG A 14 -27.13 12.72 8.12
C ARG A 14 -26.03 12.18 9.02
N LYS A 15 -26.27 11.05 9.70
CA LYS A 15 -25.28 10.39 10.57
C LYS A 15 -24.05 9.93 9.80
N ILE A 16 -24.23 9.40 8.58
CA ILE A 16 -23.11 8.98 7.73
C ILE A 16 -22.22 10.17 7.38
N LEU A 17 -22.82 11.33 7.07
CA LEU A 17 -22.07 12.52 6.69
C LEU A 17 -21.26 13.09 7.87
N GLU A 18 -21.86 13.11 9.07
CA GLU A 18 -21.19 13.52 10.31
C GLU A 18 -20.00 12.60 10.65
N ASP A 19 -20.17 11.28 10.52
CA ASP A 19 -19.11 10.31 10.79
C ASP A 19 -17.93 10.44 9.81
N LEU A 20 -18.23 10.75 8.54
CA LEU A 20 -17.23 10.92 7.49
C LEU A 20 -16.34 12.15 7.75
N GLU A 21 -16.94 13.25 8.21
CA GLU A 21 -16.20 14.47 8.59
C GLU A 21 -15.33 14.26 9.83
N LEU A 22 -15.86 13.58 10.86
CA LEU A 22 -15.10 13.23 12.05
C LEU A 22 -13.91 12.34 11.69
N LYS A 23 -14.13 11.31 10.87
CA LYS A 23 -13.07 10.40 10.41
C LYS A 23 -11.98 11.13 9.64
N LYS A 24 -12.34 12.11 8.80
CA LYS A 24 -11.36 12.97 8.11
C LYS A 24 -10.51 13.75 9.12
N GLN A 25 -11.13 14.34 10.14
CA GLN A 25 -10.40 15.11 11.16
C GLN A 25 -9.45 14.23 11.98
N ILE A 26 -9.89 13.02 12.37
CA ILE A 26 -9.04 12.05 13.07
C ILE A 26 -7.88 11.63 12.18
N LEU A 27 -8.12 11.30 10.90
CA LEU A 27 -7.04 10.89 9.99
C LEU A 27 -5.96 11.98 9.83
N LEU A 28 -6.38 13.24 9.70
CA LEU A 28 -5.48 14.39 9.63
C LEU A 28 -4.69 14.60 10.93
N LYS A 29 -5.33 14.38 12.09
CA LYS A 29 -4.75 14.64 13.42
C LYS A 29 -3.90 13.49 13.93
N THR A 30 -4.19 12.26 13.53
CA THR A 30 -3.46 11.04 13.89
C THR A 30 -2.21 10.85 13.03
N GLY A 31 -1.99 11.64 11.97
CA GLY A 31 -0.76 11.60 11.17
C GLY A 31 -0.50 10.26 10.48
N ALA A 32 -1.51 9.37 10.43
CA ALA A 32 -1.43 8.11 9.72
C ALA A 32 -1.73 8.41 8.26
N VAL A 33 -0.68 8.65 7.47
CA VAL A 33 -0.73 8.48 6.02
C VAL A 33 -1.17 7.02 5.81
N PRO A 34 -2.36 6.73 5.26
CA PRO A 34 -2.58 5.43 4.68
C PRO A 34 -1.67 5.45 3.46
N THR A 35 -0.44 4.96 3.60
CA THR A 35 0.27 4.47 2.43
C THR A 35 -0.67 3.42 1.87
N PRO A 36 -1.24 3.59 0.66
CA PRO A 36 -1.61 2.41 -0.08
C PRO A 36 -0.39 1.48 -0.11
N PRO A 37 -0.50 0.19 -0.43
CA PRO A 37 0.61 -0.45 -1.10
C PRO A 37 0.84 0.34 -2.40
N THR A 38 1.56 1.45 -2.29
CA THR A 38 2.21 2.10 -3.40
C THR A 38 3.18 1.04 -3.84
N VAL A 39 2.76 0.23 -4.81
CA VAL A 39 3.69 -0.32 -5.77
C VAL A 39 4.35 0.91 -6.34
N SER A 40 5.42 1.34 -5.68
CA SER A 40 6.20 2.48 -6.07
C SER A 40 6.85 1.98 -7.33
N HIS A 41 6.28 2.33 -8.47
CA HIS A 41 7.00 2.35 -9.72
C HIS A 41 7.62 3.75 -9.75
N PRO A 42 8.83 3.96 -9.18
CA PRO A 42 9.60 5.08 -9.62
C PRO A 42 10.15 4.68 -11.00
N THR A 43 9.62 5.30 -12.04
CA THR A 43 10.41 5.63 -13.23
C THR A 43 11.55 6.55 -12.79
N THR A 44 12.55 5.98 -12.10
CA THR A 44 13.86 6.60 -11.93
C THR A 44 14.84 5.82 -12.79
N PRO A 45 15.40 6.44 -13.84
CA PRO A 45 16.44 5.82 -14.62
C PRO A 45 17.71 5.77 -13.78
N GLY A 46 18.20 4.56 -13.51
CA GLY A 46 19.51 4.32 -12.92
C GLY A 46 19.45 3.84 -11.47
N THR A 47 20.33 2.89 -11.18
CA THR A 47 20.62 2.29 -9.86
C THR A 47 19.85 1.00 -9.55
N SER A 48 20.22 -0.07 -10.26
CA SER A 48 19.90 -1.47 -9.92
C SER A 48 20.21 -1.82 -8.45
N ASP A 49 21.20 -1.18 -7.84
CA ASP A 49 21.59 -1.40 -6.44
C ASP A 49 20.53 -0.93 -5.44
N SER A 50 19.75 0.10 -5.78
CA SER A 50 18.74 0.68 -4.89
C SER A 50 17.56 -0.27 -4.66
N HIS A 51 17.22 -1.09 -5.65
CA HIS A 51 16.14 -2.07 -5.54
C HIS A 51 16.53 -3.25 -4.66
N PHE A 52 17.77 -3.73 -4.78
CA PHE A 52 18.28 -4.82 -3.95
C PHE A 52 18.41 -4.40 -2.48
N GLN A 53 19.00 -3.24 -2.21
CA GLN A 53 19.04 -2.68 -0.86
C GLN A 53 17.65 -2.44 -0.30
N ARG A 54 16.68 -2.03 -1.13
CA ARG A 54 15.29 -1.87 -0.70
C ARG A 54 14.62 -3.19 -0.35
N ALA A 55 14.85 -4.29 -1.09
CA ALA A 55 14.29 -5.59 -0.73
C ALA A 55 14.78 -6.07 0.65
N GLN A 56 16.06 -5.86 0.93
CA GLN A 56 16.67 -6.13 2.24
C GLN A 56 16.14 -5.16 3.32
N ALA A 57 15.97 -3.87 2.99
CA ALA A 57 15.50 -2.84 3.92
C ALA A 57 13.99 -2.89 4.20
N LEU A 58 13.18 -3.40 3.27
CA LEU A 58 11.73 -3.63 3.43
C LEU A 58 11.40 -4.84 4.32
N GLN A 59 12.38 -5.36 5.07
CA GLN A 59 12.23 -6.45 6.01
C GLN A 59 11.80 -7.79 5.37
N SER A 60 12.12 -8.00 4.08
CA SER A 60 11.90 -9.30 3.47
C SER A 60 13.01 -10.26 3.89
N THR A 61 12.64 -11.44 4.39
CA THR A 61 13.57 -12.52 4.78
C THR A 61 13.88 -13.49 3.63
N GLY A 62 13.40 -13.20 2.42
CA GLY A 62 13.62 -14.02 1.23
C GLY A 62 14.99 -13.82 0.59
N PHE A 63 15.40 -14.78 -0.25
CA PHE A 63 16.61 -14.67 -1.07
C PHE A 63 16.25 -14.08 -2.43
N PHE A 64 16.96 -13.02 -2.83
CA PHE A 64 16.70 -12.31 -4.08
C PHE A 64 17.98 -12.18 -4.90
N ILE A 65 17.82 -12.03 -6.21
CA ILE A 65 18.88 -11.59 -7.14
C ILE A 65 18.39 -10.38 -7.92
N THR A 66 19.31 -9.57 -8.43
CA THR A 66 19.00 -8.51 -9.38
C THR A 66 18.85 -9.07 -10.80
N THR A 67 18.01 -8.42 -11.61
CA THR A 67 17.89 -8.67 -13.06
C THR A 67 17.85 -7.35 -13.82
N ASP A 68 18.10 -7.41 -15.12
CA ASP A 68 18.06 -6.29 -16.07
C ASP A 68 16.69 -6.11 -16.75
N SER A 69 15.63 -6.76 -16.22
CA SER A 69 14.31 -6.73 -16.83
C SER A 69 13.74 -5.31 -16.94
N ALA A 70 13.40 -4.89 -18.16
CA ALA A 70 12.76 -3.60 -18.44
C ALA A 70 11.26 -3.54 -18.06
N PHE A 71 10.67 -4.66 -17.62
CA PHE A 71 9.24 -4.79 -17.32
C PHE A 71 8.94 -4.73 -15.81
N GLY A 72 9.84 -4.19 -15.00
CA GLY A 72 9.65 -4.03 -13.56
C GLY A 72 10.01 -5.24 -12.70
N ASN A 73 10.70 -6.24 -13.27
CA ASN A 73 11.18 -7.42 -12.53
C ASN A 73 12.65 -7.31 -12.10
N SER A 74 13.10 -6.12 -11.70
CA SER A 74 14.52 -5.85 -11.38
C SER A 74 15.08 -6.65 -10.21
N ILE A 75 14.22 -7.28 -9.41
CA ILE A 75 14.58 -8.29 -8.41
C ILE A 75 13.72 -9.55 -8.59
N LEU A 76 14.30 -10.73 -8.42
CA LEU A 76 13.56 -12.00 -8.46
C LEU A 76 13.83 -12.82 -7.19
N PRO A 77 12.78 -13.38 -6.55
CA PRO A 77 12.96 -14.33 -5.47
C PRO A 77 13.53 -15.64 -6.02
N VAL A 78 14.55 -16.17 -5.36
CA VAL A 78 15.24 -17.41 -5.74
C VAL A 78 15.50 -18.29 -4.53
N LEU A 79 15.91 -19.54 -4.75
CA LEU A 79 16.46 -20.37 -3.68
C LEU A 79 17.86 -19.88 -3.27
N PRO A 80 18.26 -20.08 -1.99
CA PRO A 80 19.63 -19.79 -1.55
C PRO A 80 20.66 -20.46 -2.46
N ARG A 81 21.70 -19.71 -2.84
CA ARG A 81 22.86 -20.23 -3.58
C ARG A 81 24.02 -20.37 -2.59
N PHE A 82 24.70 -21.51 -2.63
CA PHE A 82 25.90 -21.77 -1.85
C PHE A 82 27.07 -21.91 -2.81
N ASP A 83 28.20 -21.27 -2.50
CA ASP A 83 29.44 -21.49 -3.24
C ASP A 83 29.92 -22.94 -3.03
N LYS A 84 30.52 -23.52 -4.07
CA LYS A 84 30.98 -24.92 -4.08
C LYS A 84 32.29 -25.11 -3.30
#